data_AF-A0A0S1B1J7-F1
#
_entry.id   AF-A0A0S1B1J7-F1
#
_cell.length_a   1.000
_cell.length_b   1.000
_cell.length_c   1.000
_cell.angle_alpha   90.00
_cell.angle_beta   90.00
_cell.angle_gamma   90.00
#
_symmetry.space_group_name_H-M   'P 1'
#
loop_
_entity.id
_entity.type
_entity.pdbx_description
1 polymer ?
#
loop_
_entity_poly.entity_id
_entity_poly.type
_entity_poly.pdbx_seq_one_letter_code
_entity_poly.pdbx_strand_id
1 'polypeptide(L)'
;MRNSLIVLALLCSSCASTGPERTSSHASIGQEGTSIQTAVPIKATNSAEGVAAEYAWIARKHPGFKRESQSLLLEGKRAYDLIEITTADGKRMAYYFDVTSFFGKW
;
A
#
# COMPACT_ATOMS: atom_id res chain seq x y z
N MET A 1 56.35 -27.80 5.36
CA MET A 1 56.33 -28.99 4.48
C MET A 1 54.96 -29.64 4.66
N ARG A 2 54.22 -30.17 3.69
CA ARG A 2 54.16 -30.14 2.23
C ARG A 2 52.89 -31.00 1.93
N ASN A 3 52.18 -30.65 0.85
CA ASN A 3 51.10 -31.41 0.19
C ASN A 3 49.70 -31.39 0.86
N SER A 4 48.58 -31.34 0.14
CA SER A 4 48.36 -31.56 -1.30
C SER A 4 47.08 -30.84 -1.77
N LEU A 5 47.12 -30.40 -3.03
CA LEU A 5 45.97 -30.06 -3.88
C LEU A 5 45.02 -31.26 -4.03
N ILE A 6 43.72 -30.97 -4.21
CA ILE A 6 42.68 -31.57 -5.09
C ILE A 6 41.44 -30.67 -4.87
N VAL A 7 41.06 -29.71 -5.73
CA VAL A 7 40.34 -29.77 -7.03
C VAL A 7 38.98 -30.48 -6.96
N LEU A 8 37.98 -29.84 -7.59
CA LEU A 8 36.64 -30.32 -7.98
C LEU A 8 35.56 -30.19 -6.87
N ALA A 9 34.41 -29.54 -7.08
CA ALA A 9 33.61 -29.49 -8.30
C ALA A 9 32.90 -28.14 -8.50
N LEU A 10 32.82 -27.73 -9.77
CA LEU A 10 31.85 -26.77 -10.26
C LEU A 10 30.43 -27.35 -10.08
N LEU A 11 29.55 -26.57 -9.47
CA LEU A 11 28.11 -26.72 -9.66
C LEU A 11 27.62 -25.48 -10.41
N CYS A 12 27.60 -25.56 -11.74
CA CYS A 12 26.85 -24.65 -12.59
C CYS A 12 25.36 -24.97 -12.40
N SER A 13 24.68 -24.26 -11.49
CA SER A 13 23.22 -24.18 -11.52
C SER A 13 22.82 -22.96 -12.35
N SER A 14 22.78 -23.16 -13.67
CA SER A 14 22.06 -22.26 -14.58
C SER A 14 20.56 -22.49 -14.40
N CYS A 15 19.91 -21.68 -13.58
CA CYS A 15 18.50 -21.38 -13.79
C CYS A 15 18.41 -20.10 -14.61
N ALA A 16 18.53 -20.22 -15.92
CA ALA A 16 18.05 -19.21 -16.85
C ALA A 16 16.52 -19.27 -16.84
N SER A 17 15.89 -18.57 -15.90
CA SER A 17 14.47 -18.26 -15.96
C SER A 17 14.32 -16.92 -16.69
N THR A 18 14.26 -16.98 -18.03
CA THR A 18 13.71 -15.88 -18.83
C THR A 18 12.20 -15.90 -18.69
N GLY A 19 11.70 -15.44 -17.55
CA GLY A 19 10.33 -14.95 -17.46
C GLY A 19 10.27 -13.58 -18.13
N PRO A 20 9.17 -13.22 -18.82
CA PRO A 20 9.00 -11.85 -19.27
C PRO A 20 9.09 -10.94 -18.05
N GLU A 21 10.07 -10.05 -18.10
CA GLU A 21 10.22 -8.90 -17.23
C GLU A 21 8.88 -8.16 -17.21
N ARG A 22 8.06 -8.46 -16.21
CA ARG A 22 6.94 -7.60 -15.85
C ARG A 22 7.59 -6.31 -15.39
N THR A 23 7.63 -5.37 -16.33
CA THR A 23 7.76 -3.94 -16.13
C THR A 23 7.78 -3.58 -14.65
N SER A 24 8.99 -3.33 -14.17
CA SER A 24 9.26 -2.74 -12.87
C SER A 24 8.42 -1.48 -12.71
N SER A 25 7.29 -1.59 -12.04
CA SER A 25 6.90 -0.58 -11.09
C SER A 25 7.46 -1.03 -9.76
N HIS A 26 8.74 -0.74 -9.52
CA HIS A 26 9.23 -0.48 -8.16
C HIS A 26 8.41 0.71 -7.62
N ALA A 27 7.14 0.45 -7.28
CA ALA A 27 6.38 1.29 -6.39
C ALA A 27 7.23 1.36 -5.12
N SER A 28 7.54 2.59 -4.71
CA SER A 28 8.36 2.90 -3.55
C SER A 28 8.03 1.94 -2.41
N ILE A 29 9.06 1.45 -1.71
CA ILE A 29 8.95 0.56 -0.55
C ILE A 29 8.21 1.29 0.58
N GLY A 30 6.89 1.37 0.45
CA GLY A 30 5.97 2.04 1.33
C GLY A 30 4.66 1.28 1.26
N GLN A 31 4.11 0.94 2.42
CA GLN A 31 2.87 0.20 2.48
C GLN A 31 1.75 1.06 1.88
N GLU A 32 0.94 0.46 1.00
CA GLU A 32 -0.17 1.15 0.34
C GLU A 32 -1.09 1.80 1.38
N GLY A 33 -1.35 3.09 1.18
CA GLY A 33 -2.21 3.92 2.01
C GLY A 33 -1.59 4.38 3.32
N THR A 34 -0.33 4.10 3.66
CA THR A 34 0.25 4.49 4.97
C THR A 34 0.95 5.84 4.99
N SER A 35 1.00 6.55 3.86
CA SER A 35 1.42 7.95 3.78
C SER A 35 0.68 8.66 2.66
N ILE A 36 0.81 9.99 2.59
CA ILE A 36 0.26 10.78 1.48
C ILE A 36 0.83 10.31 0.12
N GLN A 37 2.12 9.96 0.07
CA GLN A 37 2.78 9.51 -1.17
C GLN A 37 2.27 8.14 -1.63
N THR A 38 1.77 7.31 -0.71
CA THR A 38 1.17 6.01 -1.02
C THR A 38 -0.35 6.01 -0.88
N ALA A 39 -0.99 7.19 -0.82
CA ALA A 39 -2.43 7.30 -0.59
C ALA A 39 -3.24 6.51 -1.61
N VAL A 40 -4.30 5.85 -1.14
CA VAL A 40 -5.17 5.01 -1.97
C VAL A 40 -6.08 5.91 -2.80
N PRO A 41 -6.02 5.88 -4.15
CA PRO A 41 -6.89 6.70 -4.97
C PRO A 41 -8.33 6.18 -4.92
N ILE A 42 -9.27 7.06 -4.54
CA ILE A 42 -10.71 6.76 -4.56
C ILE A 42 -11.36 7.52 -5.71
N LYS A 43 -12.08 6.77 -6.54
CA LYS A 43 -12.91 7.30 -7.63
C LYS A 43 -14.36 7.21 -7.20
N ALA A 44 -15.01 8.36 -7.08
CA ALA A 44 -16.42 8.47 -6.74
C ALA A 44 -17.01 9.73 -7.37
N THR A 45 -18.34 9.79 -7.47
CA THR A 45 -19.06 10.93 -8.04
C THR A 45 -19.32 12.03 -7.01
N ASN A 46 -19.50 11.66 -5.75
CA ASN A 46 -19.77 12.55 -4.62
C ASN A 46 -19.15 12.03 -3.33
N SER A 47 -19.24 12.84 -2.27
CA SER A 47 -18.67 12.53 -0.97
C SER A 47 -19.28 11.30 -0.31
N ALA A 48 -20.58 11.05 -0.46
CA ALA A 48 -21.24 9.89 0.15
C ALA A 48 -20.71 8.57 -0.45
N GLU A 49 -20.60 8.49 -1.78
CA GLU A 49 -20.02 7.34 -2.48
C GLU A 49 -18.53 7.17 -2.15
N GLY A 50 -17.77 8.27 -2.14
CA GLY A 50 -16.34 8.26 -1.86
C GLY A 50 -16.03 7.73 -0.48
N VAL A 51 -16.70 8.28 0.55
CA VAL A 51 -16.54 7.83 1.93
C VAL A 51 -16.92 6.36 2.08
N ALA A 52 -18.04 5.92 1.47
CA ALA A 52 -18.41 4.50 1.50
C ALA A 52 -17.32 3.59 0.89
N ALA A 53 -16.67 4.03 -0.19
CA ALA A 53 -15.58 3.28 -0.82
C ALA A 53 -14.31 3.19 0.05
N GLU A 54 -13.98 4.24 0.79
CA GLU A 54 -12.86 4.24 1.76
C GLU A 54 -13.08 3.21 2.86
N TYR A 55 -14.23 3.27 3.54
CA TYR A 55 -14.58 2.31 4.60
C TYR A 55 -14.64 0.88 4.06
N ALA A 56 -15.16 0.67 2.85
CA ALA A 56 -15.16 -0.64 2.21
C ALA A 56 -13.74 -1.15 1.92
N TRP A 57 -12.82 -0.26 1.53
CA TRP A 57 -11.41 -0.61 1.34
C TRP A 57 -10.75 -1.05 2.65
N ILE A 58 -10.98 -0.30 3.74
CA ILE A 58 -10.46 -0.67 5.06
C ILE A 58 -11.06 -1.99 5.53
N ALA A 59 -12.38 -2.18 5.39
CA ALA A 59 -13.08 -3.39 5.83
C ALA A 59 -12.56 -4.66 5.14
N ARG A 60 -12.17 -4.58 3.86
CA ARG A 60 -11.57 -5.70 3.13
C ARG A 60 -10.18 -6.07 3.67
N LYS A 61 -9.41 -5.08 4.12
CA LYS A 61 -8.03 -5.27 4.61
C LYS A 61 -7.98 -5.64 6.10
N HIS A 62 -8.89 -5.07 6.89
CA HIS A 62 -9.00 -5.23 8.34
C HIS A 62 -10.44 -5.55 8.75
N PRO A 63 -10.93 -6.78 8.49
CA PRO A 63 -12.26 -7.17 8.94
C PRO A 63 -12.43 -6.94 10.44
N GLY A 64 -13.54 -6.31 10.85
CA GLY A 64 -13.84 -6.03 12.25
C GLY A 64 -13.07 -4.86 12.87
N PHE A 65 -12.44 -4.00 12.06
CA PHE A 65 -11.81 -2.79 12.58
C PHE A 65 -12.82 -1.86 13.27
N LYS A 66 -12.29 -1.04 14.18
CA LYS A 66 -12.99 0.10 14.77
C LYS A 66 -12.37 1.38 14.24
N ARG A 67 -13.20 2.34 13.86
CA ARG A 67 -12.73 3.69 13.52
C ARG A 67 -12.41 4.47 14.78
N GLU A 68 -11.23 5.06 14.84
CA GLU A 68 -10.81 5.97 15.91
C GLU A 68 -11.09 7.42 15.51
N SER A 69 -10.62 7.85 14.33
CA SER A 69 -10.76 9.22 13.85
C SER A 69 -10.86 9.27 12.32
N GLN A 70 -11.32 10.41 11.81
CA GLN A 70 -11.23 10.78 10.38
C GLN A 70 -10.90 12.27 10.30
N SER A 71 -9.95 12.64 9.45
CA SER A 71 -9.50 14.03 9.24
C SER A 71 -9.25 14.31 7.76
N LEU A 72 -9.53 15.53 7.34
CA LEU A 72 -9.20 16.02 5.99
C LEU A 72 -7.83 16.71 6.00
N LEU A 73 -6.98 16.36 5.06
CA LEU A 73 -5.68 16.97 4.80
C LEU A 73 -5.67 17.62 3.42
N LEU A 74 -5.24 18.88 3.35
CA LEU A 74 -5.09 19.60 2.09
C LEU A 74 -3.61 19.85 1.81
N GLU A 75 -3.13 19.41 0.63
CA GLU A 75 -1.77 19.65 0.17
C GLU A 75 -1.80 20.22 -1.25
N GLY A 76 -1.65 21.54 -1.34
CA GLY A 76 -1.79 22.25 -2.61
C GLY A 76 -3.20 22.10 -3.19
N LYS A 77 -3.30 21.42 -4.34
CA LYS A 77 -4.57 21.17 -5.04
C LYS A 77 -5.16 19.79 -4.73
N ARG A 78 -4.55 19.04 -3.81
CA ARG A 78 -4.93 17.68 -3.48
C ARG A 78 -5.61 17.66 -2.13
N ALA A 79 -6.63 16.81 -2.01
CA ALA A 79 -7.36 16.56 -0.80
C ALA A 79 -7.20 15.09 -0.43
N TYR A 80 -6.94 14.82 0.85
CA TYR A 80 -6.80 13.47 1.37
C TYR A 80 -7.62 13.27 2.62
N ASP A 81 -8.24 12.11 2.73
CA ASP A 81 -8.84 11.67 3.97
C ASP A 81 -7.87 10.76 4.72
N LEU A 82 -7.59 11.11 5.97
CA LEU A 82 -6.83 10.32 6.92
C LEU A 82 -7.81 9.63 7.87
N ILE A 83 -7.86 8.30 7.82
CA ILE A 83 -8.69 7.48 8.71
C ILE A 83 -7.78 6.68 9.63
N GLU A 84 -7.93 6.91 10.94
CA GLU A 84 -7.28 6.12 11.98
C GLU A 84 -8.21 5.02 12.46
N ILE A 85 -7.67 3.81 12.62
CA ILE A 85 -8.41 2.63 13.04
C ILE A 85 -7.67 1.86 14.13
N THR A 86 -8.44 1.08 14.88
CA THR A 86 -7.94 -0.06 15.65
C THR A 86 -8.39 -1.35 14.96
N THR A 87 -7.46 -2.21 14.60
CA THR A 87 -7.74 -3.52 14.00
C THR A 87 -8.34 -4.50 15.02
N ALA A 88 -8.86 -5.63 14.56
CA ALA A 88 -9.48 -6.63 15.44
C ALA A 88 -8.50 -7.21 16.48
N ASP A 89 -7.20 -7.29 16.16
CA ASP A 89 -6.12 -7.69 17.06
C ASP A 89 -5.59 -6.53 17.94
N GLY A 90 -6.22 -5.36 17.89
CA GLY A 90 -5.92 -4.22 18.77
C GLY A 90 -4.79 -3.30 18.29
N LYS A 91 -4.27 -3.49 17.07
CA LYS A 91 -3.23 -2.63 16.49
C LYS A 91 -3.84 -1.34 15.96
N ARG A 92 -3.19 -0.21 16.24
CA ARG A 92 -3.54 1.09 15.64
C ARG A 92 -2.90 1.24 14.27
N MET A 93 -3.70 1.66 13.28
CA MET A 93 -3.25 1.94 11.92
C MET A 93 -3.86 3.24 11.41
N ALA A 94 -3.20 3.86 10.44
CA ALA A 94 -3.68 5.06 9.77
C ALA A 94 -3.62 4.86 8.25
N TYR A 95 -4.70 5.24 7.57
CA TYR A 95 -4.83 5.14 6.12
C TYR A 95 -5.14 6.49 5.48
N TYR A 96 -4.41 6.80 4.40
CA TYR A 96 -4.56 7.99 3.59
C TYR A 96 -5.26 7.62 2.28
N PHE A 97 -6.32 8.34 1.95
CA PHE A 97 -7.08 8.20 0.71
C PHE A 97 -6.99 9.48 -0.09
N ASP A 98 -6.70 9.40 -1.39
CA ASP A 98 -6.77 10.56 -2.28
C ASP A 98 -8.23 10.76 -2.72
N VAL A 99 -8.83 11.81 -2.17
CA VAL A 99 -10.25 12.19 -2.36
C VAL A 99 -10.41 13.36 -3.32
N THR A 100 -9.31 13.80 -3.94
CA THR A 100 -9.26 14.98 -4.82
C THR A 100 -10.34 14.96 -5.89
N SER A 101 -10.69 13.77 -6.40
CA SER A 101 -11.66 13.63 -7.51
C SER A 101 -13.10 14.00 -7.14
N PHE A 102 -13.47 13.95 -5.85
CA PHE A 102 -14.84 14.20 -5.39
C PHE A 102 -14.94 15.17 -4.20
N PHE A 103 -13.82 15.68 -3.69
CA PHE A 103 -13.83 16.66 -2.61
C PHE A 103 -14.72 17.87 -2.94
N GLY A 104 -15.65 18.18 -2.02
CA GLY A 104 -16.61 19.28 -2.16
C GLY A 104 -17.84 18.98 -3.02
N LYS A 105 -17.99 17.75 -3.53
CA LYS A 105 -19.18 17.29 -4.26
C LYS A 105 -20.13 16.56 -3.31
N TRP A 106 -21.42 16.90 -3.35
CA TRP A 106 -22.47 16.33 -2.50
C TRP A 106 -23.56 15.67 -3.34
#